data_AF-A0A0D0BS39-F1
#
_entry.id   AF-A0A0D0BS39-F1
#
_cell.length_a   1.000
_cell.length_b   1.000
_cell.length_c   1.000
_cell.angle_alpha   90.00
_cell.angle_beta   90.00
_cell.angle_gamma   90.00
#
_symmetry.space_group_name_H-M   'P 1'
#
loop_
_entity.id
_entity.type
_entity.pdbx_description
1 polymer ?
#
loop_
_entity_poly.entity_id
_entity_poly.type
_entity_poly.pdbx_seq_one_letter_code
_entity_poly.pdbx_strand_id
1 'polypeptide(L)'
;LSCLLFNIAIEPLAELIRSTPSLKGFEIPGMSTPIKASLFADDTVTYLSKYDKFSDLLSLLDLWCSASSAKFNVEKTEIIPVGSEEYR
;
A
#
# COMPACT_ATOMS: atom_id res chain seq x y z
N LEU A 1 -10.82 -7.21 18.85
CA LEU A 1 -11.54 -6.67 17.68
C LEU A 1 -11.81 -7.84 16.75
N SER A 2 -13.03 -8.06 16.25
CA SER A 2 -13.31 -9.22 15.38
C SER A 2 -12.67 -9.03 13.99
N CYS A 3 -12.22 -10.13 13.36
CA CYS A 3 -11.54 -10.07 12.05
C CYS A 3 -12.39 -9.36 10.97
N LEU A 4 -13.70 -9.59 10.98
CA LEU A 4 -14.62 -8.98 10.00
C LEU A 4 -14.71 -7.46 10.16
N LEU A 5 -14.78 -6.97 11.41
CA LEU A 5 -14.86 -5.53 11.66
C LEU A 5 -13.55 -4.83 11.27
N PHE A 6 -12.41 -5.50 11.48
CA PHE A 6 -11.12 -4.99 11.04
C PHE A 6 -11.04 -4.90 9.50
N ASN A 7 -11.47 -5.94 8.78
CA ASN A 7 -11.49 -5.92 7.31
C ASN A 7 -12.34 -4.77 6.76
N ILE A 8 -13.47 -4.46 7.38
CA ILE A 8 -14.30 -3.31 7.00
C ILE A 8 -13.58 -1.99 7.30
N ALA A 9 -12.90 -1.89 8.43
CA ALA A 9 -12.19 -0.67 8.82
C ALA A 9 -10.95 -0.38 7.96
N ILE A 10 -10.28 -1.41 7.44
CA ILE A 10 -9.06 -1.26 6.63
C ILE A 10 -9.33 -1.10 5.12
N GLU A 11 -10.49 -1.52 4.61
CA GLU A 11 -10.82 -1.35 3.18
C GLU A 11 -10.74 0.11 2.69
N PRO A 12 -11.14 1.15 3.45
CA PRO A 12 -10.93 2.55 3.04
C PRO A 12 -9.47 2.90 2.77
N LEU A 13 -8.51 2.28 3.47
CA LEU A 13 -7.10 2.45 3.18
C LEU A 13 -6.73 1.82 1.84
N ALA A 14 -7.20 0.60 1.60
CA ALA A 14 -6.97 -0.10 0.35
C ALA A 14 -7.50 0.71 -0.83
N GLU A 15 -8.71 1.25 -0.71
CA GLU A 15 -9.31 2.09 -1.73
C GLU A 15 -8.58 3.42 -1.92
N LEU A 16 -8.13 4.07 -0.83
CA LEU A 16 -7.31 5.28 -0.90
C LEU A 16 -6.02 5.05 -1.71
N ILE A 17 -5.32 3.94 -1.48
CA ILE A 17 -4.10 3.60 -2.21
C ILE A 17 -4.43 3.24 -3.67
N ARG A 18 -5.49 2.47 -3.92
CA ARG A 18 -5.88 2.04 -5.28
C ARG A 18 -6.32 3.21 -6.16
N SER A 19 -7.12 4.12 -5.62
CA SER A 19 -7.68 5.27 -6.32
C SER A 19 -6.70 6.43 -6.54
N THR A 20 -5.61 6.49 -5.76
CA THR A 20 -4.62 7.58 -5.87
C THR A 20 -3.90 7.56 -7.23
N PRO A 21 -3.99 8.62 -8.05
CA PRO A 21 -3.37 8.65 -9.38
C PRO A 21 -1.85 8.82 -9.37
N SER A 22 -1.27 9.42 -8.32
CA SER A 22 0.18 9.63 -8.20
C SER A 22 0.94 8.32 -7.94
N LEU A 23 0.26 7.30 -7.41
CA LEU A 23 0.79 5.95 -7.28
C LEU A 23 0.40 5.16 -8.51
N LYS A 24 1.35 4.83 -9.37
CA LYS A 24 1.10 3.98 -10.55
C LYS A 24 0.96 2.52 -10.16
N GLY A 25 1.74 2.07 -9.20
CA GLY A 25 1.77 0.66 -8.79
C GLY A 25 2.65 -0.21 -9.67
N PHE A 26 2.44 -1.51 -9.58
CA PHE A 26 3.20 -2.52 -10.30
C PHE A 26 2.37 -3.13 -11.43
N GLU A 27 2.89 -3.02 -12.66
CA GLU A 27 2.28 -3.61 -13.84
C GLU A 27 2.62 -5.09 -13.93
N ILE A 28 1.59 -5.94 -14.04
CA ILE A 28 1.75 -7.39 -14.20
C ILE A 28 1.30 -7.75 -15.62
N PRO A 29 2.15 -8.43 -16.42
CA PRO A 29 1.78 -8.90 -17.74
C PRO A 29 0.49 -9.73 -17.70
N GLY A 30 -0.50 -9.36 -18.50
CA GLY A 30 -1.81 -10.02 -18.56
C GLY A 30 -2.87 -9.46 -17.62
N MET A 31 -2.53 -8.52 -16.74
CA MET A 31 -3.52 -7.76 -15.96
C MET A 31 -3.87 -6.45 -16.65
N SER A 32 -5.15 -6.06 -16.60
CA SER A 32 -5.64 -4.81 -17.18
C SER A 32 -5.34 -3.58 -16.31
N THR A 33 -5.14 -3.78 -15.02
CA THR A 33 -4.88 -2.72 -14.05
C THR A 33 -3.61 -3.02 -13.25
N PRO A 34 -2.78 -2.00 -12.97
CA PRO A 34 -1.66 -2.15 -12.06
C PRO A 34 -2.11 -2.53 -10.64
N ILE A 35 -1.33 -3.37 -9.97
CA ILE A 35 -1.52 -3.66 -8.55
C ILE A 35 -0.87 -2.56 -7.73
N LYS A 36 -1.58 -2.02 -6.73
CA LYS A 36 -1.07 -0.97 -5.84
C LYS A 36 -1.02 -1.40 -4.37
N ALA A 37 -1.98 -2.20 -3.93
CA ALA A 37 -2.04 -2.71 -2.56
C ALA A 37 -2.66 -4.11 -2.50
N SER A 38 -2.14 -4.93 -1.60
CA SER A 38 -2.69 -6.22 -1.19
C SER A 38 -2.72 -6.26 0.33
N LEU A 39 -3.87 -6.65 0.90
CA LEU A 39 -4.10 -6.64 2.34
C LEU A 39 -4.53 -8.03 2.78
N PHE A 40 -3.96 -8.51 3.88
CA PHE A 40 -4.34 -9.76 4.52
C PHE A 40 -4.37 -9.57 6.03
N ALA A 41 -5.57 -9.47 6.60
CA ALA A 41 -5.76 -9.01 7.96
C ALA A 41 -5.02 -7.67 8.16
N ASP A 42 -4.18 -7.55 9.19
CA ASP A 42 -3.38 -6.37 9.52
C ASP A 42 -2.13 -6.19 8.65
N ASP A 43 -1.70 -7.21 7.92
CA ASP A 43 -0.57 -7.12 7.01
C ASP A 43 -0.98 -6.42 5.71
N THR A 44 -0.24 -5.36 5.36
CA THR A 44 -0.47 -4.56 4.15
C THR A 44 0.80 -4.53 3.31
N VAL A 45 0.70 -5.00 2.08
CA VAL A 45 1.76 -4.90 1.07
C VAL A 45 1.37 -3.84 0.06
N THR A 46 2.26 -2.88 -0.18
CA THR A 46 2.09 -1.85 -1.22
C THR A 46 3.13 -2.02 -2.29
N TYR A 47 2.75 -1.69 -3.52
CA TYR A 47 3.56 -1.88 -4.70
C TYR A 47 3.80 -0.51 -5.32
N LEU A 48 5.07 -0.14 -5.50
CA LEU A 48 5.48 1.15 -6.02
C LEU A 48 6.23 0.94 -7.34
N SER A 49 5.86 1.73 -8.35
CA SER A 49 6.62 1.82 -9.58
C SER A 49 7.92 2.60 -9.35
N LYS A 50 8.88 2.48 -10.27
CA LYS A 50 10.09 3.32 -10.28
C LYS A 50 9.82 4.83 -10.40
N TYR A 51 8.59 5.21 -10.74
CA TYR A 51 8.16 6.60 -10.85
C TYR A 51 7.36 7.06 -9.62
N ASP A 52 7.00 6.15 -8.72
CA ASP A 52 6.23 6.45 -7.54
C ASP A 52 7.17 6.92 -6.44
N LYS A 53 6.72 7.90 -5.66
CA LYS A 53 7.49 8.41 -4.52
C LYS A 53 7.01 7.74 -3.25
N PHE A 54 7.94 7.18 -2.49
CA PHE A 54 7.64 6.63 -1.17
C PHE A 54 7.00 7.65 -0.22
N SER A 55 7.36 8.93 -0.35
CA SER A 55 6.75 10.05 0.41
C SER A 55 5.25 10.20 0.16
N ASP A 56 4.80 9.93 -1.07
CA ASP A 56 3.38 10.08 -1.43
C ASP A 56 2.59 8.96 -0.75
N LEU A 57 3.13 7.73 -0.72
CA LEU A 57 2.57 6.64 0.04
C LEU A 57 2.50 6.96 1.54
N LEU A 58 3.60 7.42 2.14
CA LEU A 58 3.63 7.79 3.57
C LEU A 58 2.56 8.84 3.92
N SER A 59 2.36 9.83 3.05
CA SER A 59 1.34 10.86 3.24
C SER A 59 -0.09 10.29 3.25
N LEU A 60 -0.37 9.28 2.42
CA LEU A 60 -1.66 8.58 2.43
C LEU A 60 -1.84 7.73 3.69
N LEU A 61 -0.79 7.05 4.14
CA LEU A 61 -0.81 6.27 5.37
C LEU A 61 -1.07 7.18 6.58
N ASP A 62 -0.37 8.32 6.66
CA ASP A 62 -0.56 9.32 7.72
C ASP A 62 -1.97 9.90 7.73
N LEU A 63 -2.52 10.21 6.55
CA LEU A 63 -3.89 10.69 6.41
C LEU A 63 -4.88 9.66 6.96
N TRP A 64 -4.75 8.39 6.57
CA TRP A 64 -5.64 7.35 7.06
C TRP A 64 -5.45 7.08 8.55
N CYS A 65 -4.22 7.08 9.07
CA CYS A 65 -3.92 6.94 10.48
C CYS A 65 -4.55 8.06 11.31
N SER A 66 -4.51 9.30 10.82
CA SER A 66 -5.13 10.45 11.50
C SER A 66 -6.66 10.32 11.65
N ALA A 67 -7.32 9.67 10.68
CA ALA A 67 -8.76 9.46 10.68
C ALA A 67 -9.20 8.20 11.44
N SER A 68 -8.39 7.13 11.39
CA SER A 68 -8.74 5.81 11.95
C SER A 68 -8.26 5.60 13.38
N SER A 69 -7.38 6.46 13.89
CA SER A 69 -6.61 6.24 15.14
C SER A 69 -5.70 5.00 15.12
N ALA A 70 -5.54 4.34 13.96
CA ALA A 70 -4.59 3.25 13.78
C ALA A 70 -3.17 3.80 13.59
N LYS A 71 -2.15 2.97 13.82
CA LYS A 71 -0.75 3.34 13.66
C LYS A 71 0.00 2.26 12.91
N PHE A 72 0.57 2.62 11.75
CA PHE A 72 1.51 1.74 11.05
C PHE A 72 2.82 1.61 11.82
N ASN A 73 3.32 0.38 11.87
CA ASN A 73 4.63 0.12 12.45
C ASN A 73 5.72 0.30 11.39
N VAL A 74 6.20 1.53 11.26
CA VAL A 74 7.26 1.89 10.31
C VAL A 74 8.55 1.14 10.59
N GLU A 75 8.86 0.85 11.87
CA GLU A 75 10.07 0.09 12.24
C GLU A 75 10.03 -1.37 11.76
N LYS A 76 8.84 -1.92 11.53
CA LYS A 76 8.64 -3.27 10.95
C LYS A 76 8.41 -3.25 9.44
N THR A 77 8.40 -2.08 8.81
CA THR A 77 8.13 -1.97 7.38
C THR A 77 9.42 -2.27 6.61
N GLU A 78 9.39 -3.34 5.84
CA GLU A 78 10.50 -3.74 4.97
C GLU A 78 10.26 -3.26 3.54
N ILE A 79 11.28 -2.67 2.93
CA ILE A 79 11.27 -2.28 1.51
C ILE A 79 12.07 -3.31 0.75
N ILE A 80 11.38 -4.08 -0.10
CA ILE A 80 12.00 -5.10 -0.95
C ILE A 80 12.13 -4.53 -2.35
N PRO A 81 13.36 -4.28 -2.84
CA PRO A 81 13.55 -3.81 -4.20
C PRO A 81 13.32 -4.98 -5.18
N VAL A 82 12.55 -4.73 -6.23
CA VAL A 82 12.16 -5.74 -7.24
C VAL A 82 12.46 -5.17 -8.62
N GLY A 83 13.25 -5.90 -9.42
CA GLY A 83 13.67 -5.41 -10.75
C GLY A 83 14.82 -6.23 -11.34
N SER A 84 15.59 -5.59 -12.23
CA SER A 84 16.86 -6.13 -12.74
C SER A 84 17.89 -6.28 -11.61
N GLU A 85 18.95 -7.05 -11.84
CA GLU A 85 20.03 -7.27 -10.85
C GLU A 85 20.62 -5.98 -10.28
N GLU A 86 20.63 -4.90 -11.06
CA GLU A 86 21.11 -3.57 -10.64
C GLU A 86 20.25 -2.94 -9.53
N TYR A 87 18.99 -3.40 -9.39
CA TYR A 87 17.98 -2.90 -8.47
C TYR A 87 17.34 -4.02 -7.64
N ARG A 88 18.01 -5.18 -7.48
CA ARG A 88 17.66 -6.25 -6.52
C ARG A 88 18.69 -6.27 -5.40
#